data_AF-A5DS60-F1
#
_entry.id   AF-A5DS60-F1
#
_cell.length_a   1.000
_cell.length_b   1.000
_cell.length_c   1.000
_cell.angle_alpha   90.00
_cell.angle_beta   90.00
_cell.angle_gamma   90.00
#
_symmetry.space_group_name_H-M   'P 1'
#
loop_
_entity.id
_entity.type
_entity.pdbx_description
1 polymer ?
#
loop_
_entity_poly.entity_id
_entity_poly.type
_entity_poly.pdbx_seq_one_letter_code
_entity_poly.pdbx_strand_id
1 'polypeptide(L)'
;MSDELDRILSIEESALNRNAEIERILQCAGHDYFAIMEINALTTPPESLASLVKRIYRKKSLLIHPDKTDHVDAPKAFDLLKKALDVLSAGEEGGIHAQERARLYSMYNASKVVDSPVPDFNDPTNVKVRRKVEEILEYELGQDELQQLAKQSEQLRKHEYQKQAQKERNFKREMEAKWEENRESRVRNWRQYAHRVEKKLQLQLQLKNKNKNKTKNKTKNKTKVLV
;
A
#
# COMPACT_ATOMS: atom_id res chain seq x y z
N MET A 1 -25.81 56.00 -4.43
CA MET A 1 -26.55 54.83 -4.94
C MET A 1 -25.77 54.15 -6.04
N SER A 2 -25.35 54.83 -7.13
CA SER A 2 -24.48 54.25 -8.17
C SER A 2 -23.11 53.82 -7.63
N ASP A 3 -22.40 54.72 -6.94
CA ASP A 3 -21.03 54.45 -6.45
C ASP A 3 -20.93 53.30 -5.43
N GLU A 4 -22.01 53.01 -4.72
CA GLU A 4 -22.06 51.91 -3.74
C GLU A 4 -22.27 50.56 -4.44
N LEU A 5 -23.13 50.54 -5.46
CA LEU A 5 -23.31 49.38 -6.35
C LEU A 5 -22.00 49.04 -7.06
N ASP A 6 -21.31 50.05 -7.61
CA ASP A 6 -20.03 49.86 -8.30
C ASP A 6 -18.93 49.30 -7.38
N ARG A 7 -18.92 49.73 -6.11
CA ARG A 7 -18.00 49.18 -5.09
C ARG A 7 -18.31 47.72 -4.77
N ILE A 8 -19.58 47.39 -4.54
CA ILE A 8 -19.99 46.02 -4.24
C ILE A 8 -19.66 45.09 -5.42
N LEU A 9 -19.94 45.54 -6.65
CA LEU A 9 -19.62 44.79 -7.86
C LEU A 9 -18.10 44.56 -8.00
N SER A 10 -17.27 45.56 -7.71
CA SER A 10 -15.81 45.42 -7.77
C SER A 10 -15.27 44.44 -6.73
N ILE A 11 -15.85 44.41 -5.53
CA ILE A 11 -15.48 43.45 -4.48
C ILE A 11 -15.85 42.03 -4.91
N GLU A 12 -17.06 41.84 -5.44
CA GLU A 12 -17.55 40.55 -5.89
C GLU A 12 -16.73 40.04 -7.09
N GLU A 13 -16.46 40.88 -8.08
CA GLU A 13 -15.59 40.56 -9.22
C GLU A 13 -14.20 40.12 -8.75
N SER A 14 -13.64 40.81 -7.75
CA SER A 14 -12.35 40.45 -7.16
C SER A 14 -12.42 39.11 -6.41
N ALA A 15 -13.54 38.78 -5.76
CA ALA A 15 -13.75 37.49 -5.12
C ALA A 15 -13.87 36.35 -6.15
N LEU A 16 -14.65 36.57 -7.21
CA LEU A 16 -14.80 35.61 -8.31
C LEU A 16 -13.47 35.34 -9.01
N ASN A 17 -12.68 36.37 -9.29
CA ASN A 17 -11.34 36.19 -9.90
C ASN A 17 -10.39 35.38 -9.01
N ARG A 18 -10.48 35.53 -7.68
CA ARG A 18 -9.67 34.76 -6.74
C ARG A 18 -10.10 33.29 -6.71
N ASN A 19 -11.40 33.04 -6.65
CA ASN A 19 -11.95 31.68 -6.64
C ASN A 19 -11.67 30.96 -7.97
N ALA A 20 -11.85 31.65 -9.11
CA ALA A 20 -11.54 31.11 -10.43
C ALA A 20 -10.06 30.72 -10.56
N GLU A 21 -9.14 31.51 -9.99
CA GLU A 21 -7.72 31.18 -9.97
C GLU A 21 -7.42 29.93 -9.12
N ILE A 22 -8.07 29.80 -7.96
CA ILE A 22 -7.93 28.64 -7.07
C ILE A 22 -8.44 27.37 -7.78
N GLU A 23 -9.65 27.43 -8.35
CA GLU A 23 -10.24 26.33 -9.11
C GLU A 23 -9.36 25.93 -10.30
N ARG A 24 -8.80 26.91 -11.03
CA ARG A 24 -7.86 26.63 -12.13
C ARG A 24 -6.62 25.87 -11.64
N ILE A 25 -6.00 26.30 -10.54
CA ILE A 25 -4.80 25.65 -9.99
C ILE A 25 -5.11 24.22 -9.55
N LEU A 26 -6.27 23.99 -8.96
CA LEU A 26 -6.71 22.66 -8.53
C LEU A 26 -7.08 21.74 -9.70
N GLN A 27 -7.59 22.32 -10.79
CA GLN A 27 -7.91 21.59 -12.01
C GLN A 27 -6.67 21.19 -12.81
N CYS A 28 -5.55 21.92 -12.67
CA CYS A 28 -4.27 21.52 -13.26
C CYS A 28 -3.73 20.26 -12.56
N ALA A 29 -3.08 19.37 -13.33
CA ALA A 29 -2.35 18.25 -12.77
C ALA A 29 -1.36 18.71 -11.69
N GLY A 30 -1.44 18.12 -10.49
CA GLY A 30 -0.65 18.56 -9.31
C GLY A 30 0.88 18.44 -9.47
N HIS A 31 1.35 17.79 -10.53
CA HIS A 31 2.76 17.66 -10.88
C HIS A 31 3.19 18.52 -12.08
N ASP A 32 2.26 19.21 -12.75
CA ASP A 32 2.59 20.14 -13.84
C ASP A 32 2.79 21.57 -13.31
N TYR A 33 3.99 21.83 -12.80
CA TYR A 33 4.34 23.12 -12.22
C TYR A 33 4.36 24.28 -13.23
N PHE A 34 4.58 23.99 -14.53
CA PHE A 34 4.58 25.00 -15.58
C PHE A 34 3.15 25.47 -15.89
N ALA A 35 2.19 24.55 -15.95
CA ALA A 35 0.78 24.89 -16.10
C ALA A 35 0.25 25.68 -14.90
N ILE A 36 0.59 25.26 -13.68
CA ILE A 36 0.19 25.93 -12.43
C ILE A 36 0.65 27.40 -12.39
N MET A 37 1.87 27.68 -12.86
CA MET A 37 2.47 29.02 -12.88
C MET A 37 2.13 29.82 -14.15
N GLU A 38 1.44 29.23 -15.12
CA GLU A 38 1.19 29.82 -16.45
C GLU A 38 2.47 30.22 -17.19
N ILE A 39 3.51 29.38 -17.12
CA ILE A 39 4.79 29.63 -17.80
C ILE A 39 4.94 28.64 -18.95
N ASN A 40 5.32 29.14 -20.12
CA ASN A 40 5.68 28.26 -21.24
C ASN A 40 7.11 27.73 -21.07
N ALA A 41 7.24 26.43 -20.80
CA ALA A 41 8.53 25.74 -20.66
C ALA A 41 9.41 25.83 -21.93
N LEU A 42 8.80 25.83 -23.12
CA LEU A 42 9.51 25.77 -24.41
C LEU A 42 10.04 27.14 -24.85
N THR A 43 9.43 28.23 -24.40
CA THR A 43 9.82 29.60 -24.78
C THR A 43 10.72 30.27 -23.76
N THR A 44 10.61 29.89 -22.48
CA THR A 44 11.31 30.59 -21.40
C THR A 44 12.74 30.06 -21.27
N PRO A 45 13.79 30.91 -21.40
CA PRO A 45 15.15 30.46 -21.24
C PRO A 45 15.42 30.07 -19.78
N PRO A 46 16.18 28.97 -19.53
CA PRO A 46 16.40 28.44 -18.18
C PRO A 46 17.00 29.44 -17.19
N GLU A 47 17.84 30.36 -17.68
CA GLU A 47 18.51 31.40 -16.89
C GLU A 47 17.51 32.43 -16.31
N SER A 48 16.47 32.76 -17.07
CA SER A 48 15.44 33.73 -16.66
C SER A 48 14.30 33.10 -15.86
N LEU A 49 14.19 31.77 -15.88
CA LEU A 49 13.05 31.07 -15.29
C LEU A 49 12.94 31.33 -13.79
N ALA A 50 14.04 31.25 -13.05
CA ALA A 50 14.01 31.37 -11.59
C ALA A 50 13.53 32.76 -11.13
N SER A 51 13.91 33.83 -11.84
CA SER A 51 13.46 35.19 -11.52
C SER A 51 12.00 35.41 -11.94
N LEU A 52 11.59 34.86 -13.10
CA LEU A 52 10.22 34.90 -13.59
C LEU A 52 9.25 34.20 -12.63
N VAL A 53 9.58 32.98 -12.20
CA VAL A 53 8.76 32.18 -11.26
C VAL A 53 8.60 32.92 -9.94
N LYS A 54 9.66 33.50 -9.38
CA LYS A 54 9.58 34.29 -8.13
C LYS A 54 8.64 35.47 -8.26
N ARG A 55 8.66 36.16 -9.41
CA ARG A 55 7.77 37.30 -9.68
C ARG A 55 6.31 36.86 -9.80
N ILE A 56 6.05 35.79 -10.54
CA ILE A 56 4.70 35.23 -10.73
C ILE A 56 4.15 34.72 -9.39
N TYR A 57 4.96 33.96 -8.65
CA TYR A 57 4.59 33.45 -7.33
C TYR A 57 4.18 34.58 -6.39
N ARG A 58 4.96 35.67 -6.28
CA ARG A 58 4.60 36.82 -5.44
C ARG A 58 3.24 37.42 -5.82
N LYS A 59 2.93 37.50 -7.11
CA LYS A 59 1.65 38.03 -7.60
C LYS A 59 0.49 37.07 -7.28
N LYS A 60 0.65 35.78 -7.61
CA LYS A 60 -0.40 34.77 -7.44
C LYS A 60 -0.64 34.42 -5.98
N SER A 61 0.40 34.28 -5.17
CA SER A 61 0.29 33.96 -3.73
C SER A 61 -0.45 35.04 -2.94
N LEU A 62 -0.29 36.32 -3.30
CA LEU A 62 -1.05 37.43 -2.71
C LEU A 62 -2.52 37.44 -3.14
N LEU A 63 -2.82 36.91 -4.32
CA LEU A 63 -4.17 36.81 -4.86
C LEU A 63 -4.95 35.67 -4.20
N ILE A 64 -4.34 34.48 -4.09
CA ILE A 64 -4.97 33.26 -3.57
C ILE A 64 -4.64 32.97 -2.10
N HIS A 65 -4.21 33.99 -1.34
CA HIS A 65 -3.85 33.77 0.06
C HIS A 65 -5.09 33.30 0.87
N PRO A 66 -4.96 32.26 1.72
CA PRO A 66 -6.09 31.71 2.47
C PRO A 66 -6.73 32.72 3.43
N ASP A 67 -5.99 33.70 3.93
CA ASP A 67 -6.53 34.79 4.77
C ASP A 67 -7.45 35.75 4.01
N LYS A 68 -7.26 35.88 2.69
CA LYS A 68 -8.07 36.81 1.88
C LYS A 68 -9.29 36.13 1.28
N THR A 69 -9.29 34.82 1.14
CA THR A 69 -10.28 34.07 0.36
C THR A 69 -11.05 33.10 1.25
N ASP A 70 -12.38 33.06 1.11
CA ASP A 70 -13.23 32.16 1.91
C ASP A 70 -13.32 30.73 1.32
N HIS A 71 -12.52 30.43 0.30
CA HIS A 71 -12.56 29.16 -0.41
C HIS A 71 -11.88 28.04 0.41
N VAL A 72 -12.58 26.92 0.62
CA VAL A 72 -12.12 25.80 1.47
C VAL A 72 -10.78 25.22 1.01
N ASP A 73 -10.59 25.11 -0.30
CA ASP A 73 -9.35 24.57 -0.88
C ASP A 73 -8.25 25.61 -1.18
N ALA A 74 -8.42 26.88 -0.74
CA ALA A 74 -7.37 27.90 -0.90
C ALA A 74 -6.00 27.48 -0.32
N PRO A 75 -5.92 26.81 0.86
CA PRO A 75 -4.64 26.33 1.38
C PRO A 75 -3.96 25.31 0.46
N LYS A 76 -4.73 24.39 -0.15
CA LYS A 76 -4.20 23.38 -1.06
C LYS A 76 -3.62 24.02 -2.33
N ALA A 77 -4.34 24.96 -2.92
CA ALA A 77 -3.86 25.69 -4.10
C ALA A 77 -2.60 26.52 -3.78
N PHE A 78 -2.54 27.12 -2.59
CA PHE A 78 -1.36 27.85 -2.12
C PHE A 78 -0.14 26.94 -1.95
N ASP A 79 -0.31 25.75 -1.37
CA ASP A 79 0.76 24.77 -1.21
C ASP A 79 1.28 24.27 -2.57
N LEU A 80 0.38 24.05 -3.55
CA LEU A 80 0.76 23.71 -4.92
C LEU A 80 1.59 24.83 -5.58
N LEU A 81 1.19 26.09 -5.43
CA LEU A 81 1.99 27.23 -5.92
C LEU A 81 3.37 27.27 -5.27
N LYS A 82 3.45 27.02 -3.96
CA LYS A 82 4.72 27.01 -3.24
C LYS A 82 5.63 25.87 -3.73
N LYS A 83 5.08 24.67 -3.91
CA LYS A 83 5.82 23.52 -4.46
C LYS A 83 6.33 23.82 -5.88
N ALA A 84 5.50 24.42 -6.72
CA ALA A 84 5.90 24.85 -8.06
C ALA A 84 7.04 25.88 -8.04
N LEU A 85 7.03 26.82 -7.09
CA LEU A 85 8.14 27.76 -6.88
C LEU A 85 9.43 27.00 -6.53
N ASP A 86 9.37 26.11 -5.55
CA ASP A 86 10.55 25.39 -5.06
C ASP A 86 11.16 24.51 -6.18
N VAL A 87 10.32 23.81 -6.95
CA VAL A 87 10.78 22.96 -8.07
C VAL A 87 11.35 23.77 -9.23
N LEU A 88 10.64 24.81 -9.69
CA LEU A 88 11.09 25.57 -10.86
C LEU A 88 12.24 26.53 -10.55
N SER A 89 12.39 26.95 -9.29
CA SER A 89 13.51 27.80 -8.86
C SER A 89 14.73 27.02 -8.36
N ALA A 90 14.61 25.70 -8.19
CA ALA A 90 15.75 24.83 -7.88
C ALA A 90 16.82 24.93 -8.99
N GLY A 91 18.06 25.14 -8.56
CA GLY A 91 19.25 24.99 -9.39
C GLY A 91 19.58 23.52 -9.62
N GLU A 92 20.67 23.24 -10.34
CA GLU A 92 21.09 21.87 -10.66
C GLU A 92 21.44 21.04 -9.41
N GLU A 93 21.88 21.68 -8.33
CA GLU A 93 22.17 21.04 -7.04
C GLU A 93 20.92 20.75 -6.19
N GLY A 94 19.72 21.10 -6.68
CA GLY A 94 18.45 21.00 -5.96
C GLY A 94 17.92 19.57 -5.71
N GLY A 95 18.75 18.53 -5.93
CA GLY A 95 18.42 17.14 -5.66
C GLY A 95 17.12 16.68 -6.31
N ILE A 96 16.13 16.31 -5.49
CA ILE A 96 14.82 15.81 -5.94
C ILE A 96 14.08 16.86 -6.78
N HIS A 97 14.10 18.13 -6.37
CA HIS A 97 13.43 19.21 -7.09
C HIS A 97 14.05 19.46 -8.46
N ALA A 98 15.38 19.35 -8.59
CA ALA A 98 16.07 19.46 -9.87
C ALA A 98 15.69 18.30 -10.82
N GLN A 99 15.56 17.08 -10.28
CA GLN A 99 15.12 15.91 -11.04
C GLN A 99 13.68 16.07 -11.54
N GLU A 100 12.76 16.53 -10.68
CA GLU A 100 11.37 16.81 -11.08
C GLU A 100 11.30 17.86 -12.19
N ARG A 101 12.06 18.95 -12.05
CA ARG A 101 12.16 19.99 -13.09
C ARG A 101 12.68 19.42 -14.40
N ALA A 102 13.78 18.67 -14.37
CA ALA A 102 14.39 18.07 -15.56
C ALA A 102 13.44 17.06 -16.25
N ARG A 103 12.72 16.26 -15.45
CA ARG A 103 11.69 15.33 -15.94
C ARG A 103 10.58 16.07 -16.69
N LEU A 104 10.03 17.14 -16.11
CA LEU A 104 9.02 17.95 -16.79
C LEU A 104 9.54 18.54 -18.09
N TYR A 105 10.75 19.10 -18.09
CA TYR A 105 11.37 19.58 -19.32
C TYR A 105 11.48 18.49 -20.39
N SER A 106 11.85 17.26 -20.00
CA SER A 106 11.89 16.12 -20.92
C SER A 106 10.51 15.81 -21.51
N MET A 107 9.45 15.80 -20.70
CA MET A 107 8.08 15.57 -21.15
C MET A 107 7.58 16.65 -22.12
N TYR A 108 7.83 17.92 -21.80
CA TYR A 108 7.47 19.05 -22.66
C TYR A 108 8.24 19.01 -23.98
N ASN A 109 9.53 18.66 -23.95
CA ASN A 109 10.34 18.50 -25.16
C ASN A 109 9.93 17.29 -26.00
N ALA A 110 9.50 16.18 -25.38
CA ALA A 110 9.00 15.00 -26.09
C ALA A 110 7.62 15.25 -26.72
N SER A 111 6.81 16.10 -26.09
CA SER A 111 5.45 16.42 -26.54
C SER A 111 5.40 17.58 -27.54
N LYS A 112 6.53 18.22 -27.85
CA LYS A 112 6.58 19.36 -28.78
C LYS A 112 6.09 18.95 -30.17
N VAL A 113 5.14 19.70 -30.71
CA VAL A 113 4.53 19.43 -32.03
C VAL A 113 5.22 20.22 -33.15
N VAL A 114 5.79 21.39 -32.81
CA VAL A 114 6.42 22.33 -33.75
C VAL A 114 7.78 22.71 -33.20
N ASP A 115 8.80 22.83 -34.06
CA ASP A 115 10.16 23.19 -33.65
C ASP A 115 10.31 24.66 -33.26
N SER A 116 9.38 25.52 -33.69
CA SER A 116 9.31 26.92 -33.26
C SER A 116 8.35 27.05 -32.07
N PRO A 117 8.82 27.47 -30.87
CA PRO A 117 7.96 27.68 -29.72
C PRO A 117 7.04 28.88 -29.94
N VAL A 118 5.74 28.69 -29.74
CA VAL A 118 4.79 29.81 -29.74
C VAL A 118 4.84 30.51 -28.38
N PRO A 119 5.12 31.83 -28.31
CA PRO A 119 5.26 32.53 -27.03
C PRO A 119 3.97 32.61 -26.21
N ASP A 120 2.81 32.65 -26.88
CA ASP A 120 1.51 32.77 -26.20
C ASP A 120 1.16 31.48 -25.44
N PHE A 121 0.97 31.61 -24.12
CA PHE A 121 0.62 30.50 -23.26
C PHE A 121 -0.71 29.84 -23.64
N ASN A 122 -1.68 30.60 -24.16
CA ASN A 122 -3.02 30.10 -24.51
C ASN A 122 -3.14 29.63 -25.97
N ASP A 123 -2.04 29.60 -26.72
CA ASP A 123 -2.06 29.11 -28.09
C ASP A 123 -2.57 27.65 -28.16
N PRO A 124 -3.42 27.29 -29.15
CA PRO A 124 -3.92 25.92 -29.32
C PRO A 124 -2.83 24.84 -29.38
N THR A 125 -1.63 25.18 -29.86
CA THR A 125 -0.47 24.28 -29.90
C THR A 125 0.04 24.00 -28.49
N ASN A 126 0.25 25.04 -27.68
CA ASN A 126 0.72 24.91 -26.31
C ASN A 126 -0.32 24.19 -25.42
N VAL A 127 -1.62 24.43 -25.66
CA VAL A 127 -2.71 23.70 -24.99
C VAL A 127 -2.65 22.19 -25.33
N LYS A 128 -2.40 21.82 -26.59
CA LYS A 128 -2.24 20.41 -26.99
C LYS A 128 -1.01 19.76 -26.34
N VAL A 129 0.11 20.47 -26.28
CA VAL A 129 1.33 20.00 -25.61
C VAL A 129 1.06 19.76 -24.13
N ARG A 130 0.44 20.72 -23.42
CA ARG A 130 0.09 20.58 -22.00
C ARG A 130 -0.84 19.40 -21.75
N ARG A 131 -1.89 19.24 -22.56
CA ARG A 131 -2.79 18.07 -22.45
C ARG A 131 -2.04 16.76 -22.61
N LYS A 132 -1.03 16.70 -23.48
CA LYS A 132 -0.23 15.48 -23.64
C LYS A 132 0.68 15.21 -22.45
N VAL A 133 1.29 16.26 -21.89
CA VAL A 133 2.10 16.15 -20.66
C VAL A 133 1.23 15.72 -19.48
N GLU A 134 0.04 16.29 -19.34
CA GLU A 134 -0.96 15.91 -18.34
C GLU A 134 -1.34 14.43 -18.45
N GLU A 135 -1.65 13.94 -19.66
CA GLU A 135 -1.95 12.52 -19.90
C GLU A 135 -0.78 11.60 -19.48
N ILE A 136 0.47 12.00 -19.74
CA ILE A 136 1.66 11.25 -19.35
C ILE A 136 1.79 11.21 -17.82
N LEU A 137 1.64 12.37 -17.16
CA LEU A 137 1.75 12.48 -15.71
C LEU A 137 0.66 11.66 -14.98
N GLU A 138 -0.58 11.70 -15.48
CA GLU A 138 -1.69 10.91 -14.95
C GLU A 138 -1.45 9.41 -15.12
N TYR A 139 -0.95 8.99 -16.29
CA TYR A 139 -0.60 7.60 -16.54
C TYR A 139 0.47 7.10 -15.57
N GLU A 140 1.53 7.86 -15.37
CA GLU A 140 2.61 7.48 -14.45
C GLU A 140 2.13 7.42 -12.99
N LEU A 141 1.30 8.36 -12.55
CA LEU A 141 0.71 8.32 -11.21
C LEU A 141 -0.15 7.07 -11.02
N GLY A 142 -0.98 6.73 -12.02
CA GLY A 142 -1.77 5.50 -12.00
C GLY A 142 -0.93 4.23 -11.95
N GLN A 143 0.22 4.20 -12.65
CA GLN A 143 1.15 3.08 -12.58
C GLN A 143 1.79 2.94 -11.20
N ASP A 144 2.20 4.05 -10.58
CA ASP A 144 2.79 4.07 -9.24
C ASP A 144 1.77 3.61 -8.19
N GLU A 145 0.53 4.08 -8.26
CA GLU A 145 -0.57 3.65 -7.38
C GLU A 145 -0.84 2.14 -7.50
N LEU A 146 -0.91 1.63 -8.73
CA LEU A 146 -1.11 0.21 -8.98
C LEU A 146 0.05 -0.62 -8.42
N GLN A 147 1.28 -0.16 -8.58
CA GLN A 147 2.46 -0.83 -8.05
C GLN A 147 2.47 -0.82 -6.51
N GLN A 148 2.12 0.30 -5.88
CA GLN A 148 2.03 0.41 -4.43
C GLN A 148 0.97 -0.53 -3.86
N LEU A 149 -0.22 -0.57 -4.47
CA LEU A 149 -1.30 -1.48 -4.08
C LEU A 149 -0.88 -2.95 -4.21
N ALA A 150 -0.18 -3.30 -5.30
CA ALA A 150 0.35 -4.65 -5.49
C ALA A 150 1.35 -5.04 -4.40
N LYS A 151 2.28 -4.15 -4.06
CA LYS A 151 3.25 -4.35 -2.96
C LYS A 151 2.56 -4.52 -1.61
N GLN A 152 1.56 -3.69 -1.30
CA GLN A 152 0.78 -3.79 -0.06
C GLN A 152 0.04 -5.13 0.03
N SER A 153 -0.61 -5.55 -1.06
CA SER A 153 -1.31 -6.84 -1.15
C SER A 153 -0.35 -8.01 -0.93
N GLU A 154 0.85 -7.97 -1.52
CA GLU A 154 1.87 -9.00 -1.31
C GLU A 154 2.35 -9.04 0.15
N GLN A 155 2.58 -7.88 0.77
CA GLN A 155 2.97 -7.79 2.17
C GLN A 155 1.89 -8.35 3.11
N LEU A 156 0.62 -8.06 2.86
CA LEU A 156 -0.51 -8.61 3.61
C LEU A 156 -0.55 -10.13 3.50
N ARG A 157 -0.43 -10.69 2.28
CA ARG A 157 -0.38 -12.15 2.07
C ARG A 157 0.77 -12.81 2.81
N LYS A 158 1.96 -12.20 2.76
CA LYS A 158 3.14 -12.68 3.50
C LYS A 158 2.90 -12.66 5.01
N HIS A 159 2.33 -11.59 5.54
CA HIS A 159 2.02 -11.46 6.96
C HIS A 159 0.95 -12.47 7.41
N GLU A 160 -0.10 -12.67 6.64
CA GLU A 160 -1.14 -13.68 6.91
C GLU A 160 -0.55 -15.09 6.92
N TYR A 161 0.30 -15.43 5.95
CA TYR A 161 0.99 -16.71 5.89
C TYR A 161 1.89 -16.93 7.11
N GLN A 162 2.67 -15.91 7.52
CA GLN A 162 3.51 -15.99 8.72
C GLN A 162 2.67 -16.20 9.98
N LYS A 163 1.56 -15.47 10.12
CA LYS A 163 0.65 -15.59 11.26
C LYS A 163 0.01 -16.98 11.31
N GLN A 164 -0.38 -17.54 10.17
CA GLN A 164 -0.94 -18.89 10.08
C GLN A 164 0.12 -19.94 10.44
N ALA A 165 1.32 -19.85 9.87
CA ALA A 165 2.42 -20.75 10.20
C ALA A 165 2.82 -20.67 11.69
N GLN A 166 2.73 -19.48 12.31
CA GLN A 166 2.97 -19.32 13.75
C GLN A 166 1.86 -19.97 14.58
N LYS A 167 0.59 -19.81 14.20
CA LYS A 167 -0.54 -20.49 14.84
C LYS A 167 -0.39 -22.01 14.76
N GLU A 168 -0.02 -22.55 13.60
CA GLU A 168 0.19 -23.99 13.42
C GLU A 168 1.35 -24.51 14.27
N ARG A 169 2.47 -23.78 14.33
CA ARG A 169 3.59 -24.11 15.22
C ARG A 169 3.20 -24.07 16.69
N ASN A 170 2.46 -23.04 17.10
CA ASN A 170 2.00 -22.91 18.48
C ASN A 170 1.01 -24.03 18.84
N PHE A 171 0.05 -24.31 17.96
CA PHE A 171 -0.90 -25.41 18.13
C PHE A 171 -0.18 -26.76 18.24
N LYS A 172 0.80 -27.03 17.38
CA LYS A 172 1.60 -28.25 17.44
C LYS A 172 2.38 -28.36 18.76
N ARG A 173 3.02 -27.26 19.20
CA ARG A 173 3.73 -27.20 20.48
C ARG A 173 2.80 -27.46 21.66
N GLU A 174 1.60 -26.89 21.65
CA GLU A 174 0.57 -27.13 22.68
C GLU A 174 0.08 -28.58 22.68
N MET A 175 -0.13 -29.19 21.50
CA MET A 175 -0.50 -30.60 21.40
C MET A 175 0.59 -31.52 21.91
N GLU A 176 1.86 -31.25 21.58
CA GLU A 176 3.02 -32.00 22.08
C GLU A 176 3.16 -31.86 23.61
N ALA A 177 3.00 -30.64 24.15
CA ALA A 177 3.01 -30.41 25.59
C ALA A 177 1.90 -31.20 26.30
N LYS A 178 0.66 -31.14 25.81
CA LYS A 178 -0.47 -31.91 26.35
C LYS A 178 -0.27 -33.42 26.23
N TRP A 179 0.37 -33.89 25.14
CA TRP A 179 0.72 -35.30 24.97
C TRP A 179 1.73 -35.76 26.02
N GLU A 180 2.75 -34.95 26.30
CA GLU A 180 3.79 -35.23 27.27
C GLU A 180 3.27 -35.17 28.71
N GLU A 181 2.43 -34.19 29.05
CA GLU A 181 1.74 -34.13 30.36
C GLU A 181 0.92 -35.40 30.63
N ASN A 182 0.19 -35.89 29.63
CA ASN A 182 -0.59 -37.13 29.74
C ASN A 182 0.25 -38.42 29.65
N ARG A 183 1.58 -38.32 29.47
CA ARG A 183 2.45 -39.49 29.26
C ARG A 183 2.40 -40.47 30.42
N GLU A 184 2.51 -40.00 31.66
CA GLU A 184 2.50 -40.89 32.82
C GLU A 184 1.19 -41.65 32.97
N SER A 185 0.07 -40.98 32.72
CA SER A 185 -1.27 -41.58 32.76
C SER A 185 -1.41 -42.65 31.68
N ARG A 186 -0.97 -42.34 30.44
CA ARG A 186 -0.94 -43.30 29.32
C ARG A 186 -0.05 -44.50 29.62
N VAL A 187 1.15 -44.29 30.16
CA VAL A 187 2.09 -45.36 30.55
C VAL A 187 1.50 -46.21 31.67
N ARG A 188 0.86 -45.60 32.69
CA ARG A 188 0.15 -46.34 33.74
C ARG A 188 -0.96 -47.22 33.18
N ASN A 189 -1.82 -46.68 32.31
CA ASN A 189 -2.91 -47.42 31.68
C ASN A 189 -2.38 -48.58 30.81
N TRP A 190 -1.30 -48.35 30.06
CA TRP A 190 -0.64 -49.40 29.27
C TRP A 190 -0.07 -50.53 30.15
N ARG A 191 0.63 -50.18 31.24
CA ARG A 191 1.16 -51.17 32.20
C ARG A 191 0.05 -52.03 32.79
N GLN A 192 -1.09 -51.42 33.16
CA GLN A 192 -2.25 -52.14 33.68
C GLN A 192 -2.87 -53.09 32.64
N TYR A 193 -2.97 -52.65 31.37
CA TYR A 193 -3.46 -53.48 30.28
C TYR A 193 -2.53 -54.67 30.00
N ALA A 194 -1.21 -54.43 29.88
CA ALA A 194 -0.20 -55.46 29.67
C ALA A 194 -0.28 -56.52 30.78
N HIS A 195 -0.34 -56.09 32.03
CA HIS A 195 -0.48 -57.00 33.18
C HIS A 195 -1.80 -57.81 33.13
N ARG A 196 -2.92 -57.21 32.71
CA ARG A 196 -4.18 -57.94 32.50
C ARG A 196 -4.07 -59.01 31.42
N VAL A 197 -3.43 -58.70 30.29
CA VAL A 197 -3.22 -59.65 29.18
C VAL A 197 -2.34 -60.81 29.63
N GLU A 198 -1.23 -60.52 30.30
CA GLU A 198 -0.31 -61.54 30.83
C GLU A 198 -1.00 -62.46 31.83
N LYS A 199 -1.77 -61.90 32.77
CA LYS A 199 -2.58 -62.69 33.71
C LYS A 199 -3.58 -63.59 33.01
N LYS A 200 -4.24 -63.11 31.94
CA LYS A 200 -5.18 -63.93 31.14
C LYS A 200 -4.47 -65.07 30.42
N LEU A 201 -3.27 -64.84 29.89
CA LEU A 201 -2.44 -65.84 29.23
C LEU A 201 -1.99 -66.93 30.22
N GLN A 202 -1.54 -66.52 31.41
CA GLN A 202 -1.19 -67.45 32.49
C GLN A 202 -2.38 -68.31 32.92
N LEU A 203 -3.57 -67.72 33.04
CA LEU A 203 -4.79 -68.45 33.38
C LEU A 203 -5.14 -69.50 32.31
N GLN A 204 -5.00 -69.14 31.02
CA GLN A 204 -5.22 -70.07 29.91
C GLN A 204 -4.20 -71.22 29.90
N LEU A 205 -2.92 -70.94 30.20
CA LEU A 205 -1.87 -71.95 30.35
C LEU A 205 -2.17 -72.91 31.51
N GLN A 206 -2.61 -72.38 32.66
CA GLN A 206 -3.01 -73.20 33.81
C GLN A 206 -4.23 -74.07 33.51
N LEU A 207 -5.24 -73.54 32.80
CA LEU A 207 -6.41 -74.30 32.36
C LEU A 207 -6.04 -75.41 31.36
N LYS A 208 -5.14 -75.13 30.41
CA LYS A 208 -4.60 -76.15 29.49
C LYS A 208 -3.85 -77.25 30.23
N ASN A 209 -3.07 -76.91 31.25
CA ASN A 209 -2.34 -77.89 32.07
C ASN A 209 -3.27 -78.74 32.96
N LYS A 210 -4.30 -78.13 33.57
CA LYS A 210 -5.35 -78.88 34.30
C LYS A 210 -6.11 -79.84 33.39
N ASN A 211 -6.45 -79.43 32.17
CA ASN A 211 -7.11 -80.29 31.20
C ASN A 211 -6.21 -81.44 30.71
N LYS A 212 -4.91 -81.20 30.48
CA LYS A 212 -3.91 -82.26 30.19
C LYS A 212 -3.74 -83.27 31.33
N ASN A 213 -3.79 -82.82 32.58
CA ASN A 213 -3.68 -83.71 33.73
C ASN A 213 -4.99 -84.51 33.96
N LYS A 214 -6.15 -83.91 33.71
CA LYS A 214 -7.44 -84.63 33.70
C LYS A 214 -7.51 -85.70 32.61
N THR A 215 -7.01 -85.44 31.39
CA THR A 215 -6.96 -86.46 30.33
C THR A 215 -5.96 -87.57 30.63
N LYS A 216 -4.79 -87.26 31.20
CA LYS A 216 -3.82 -88.27 31.70
C LYS A 216 -4.36 -89.15 32.84
N ASN A 217 -5.15 -88.60 33.76
CA ASN A 217 -5.77 -89.38 34.83
C ASN A 217 -6.94 -90.22 34.32
N LYS A 218 -7.70 -89.74 33.31
CA LYS A 218 -8.73 -90.55 32.63
C LYS A 218 -8.14 -91.72 31.84
N THR A 219 -6.97 -91.56 31.22
CA THR A 219 -6.28 -92.68 30.54
C THR A 219 -5.66 -93.66 31.53
N LYS A 220 -5.08 -93.22 32.65
CA LYS A 220 -4.58 -94.10 33.73
C LYS A 220 -5.69 -94.90 34.44
N ASN A 221 -6.87 -94.31 34.65
CA ASN A 221 -8.00 -95.04 35.23
C ASN A 221 -8.64 -96.03 34.25
N LYS A 222 -8.52 -95.83 32.94
CA LYS A 222 -8.94 -96.82 31.92
C LYS A 222 -7.99 -98.03 31.84
N THR A 223 -6.69 -97.86 32.08
CA THR A 223 -5.73 -98.99 32.11
C THR A 223 -5.77 -99.79 33.41
N LYS A 224 -6.33 -99.25 34.50
CA LYS A 224 -6.42 -99.94 35.80
C LYS A 224 -7.67 -100.81 35.97
N VAL A 225 -8.61 -100.80 35.01
CA VAL A 225 -9.88 -101.56 35.02
C VAL A 225 -9.82 -102.77 34.07
N LEU A 226 -8.67 -103.03 33.44
CA LEU A 226 -8.47 -104.07 32.43
C LEU A 226 -7.48 -105.17 32.86
N VAL A 227 -7.29 -105.35 34.17
CA VAL A 227 -6.55 -106.48 34.77
C VAL A 227 -7.53 -107.34 35.54
#